data_AF-A0A6M2C8C3-F1
#
_entry.id   AF-A0A6M2C8C3-F1
#
_cell.length_a   1.000
_cell.length_b   1.000
_cell.length_c   1.000
_cell.angle_alpha   90.00
_cell.angle_beta   90.00
_cell.angle_gamma   90.00
#
_symmetry.space_group_name_H-M   'P 1'
#
loop_
_entity.id
_entity.type
_entity.pdbx_description
1 polymer ?
#
loop_
_entity_poly.entity_id
_entity_poly.type
_entity_poly.pdbx_seq_one_letter_code
_entity_poly.pdbx_strand_id
1 'polypeptide(L)' 'MKVIDLNGCPIEVTNLNEAIRITKRYKKYRHENESYSDYDKKQNAYWTDMYEKLTTIKEGLNNN' A
#
# COMPACT_ATOMS: atom_id res chain seq x y z
N MET A 1 -0.39 15.06 -0.31
CA MET A 1 -1.33 14.65 -1.38
C MET A 1 -2.36 13.64 -0.84
N LYS A 2 -3.43 13.31 -1.56
CA LYS A 2 -4.45 12.34 -1.10
C LYS A 2 -4.54 11.13 -2.03
N VAL A 3 -4.72 9.94 -1.45
CA VAL A 3 -4.95 8.67 -2.15
C VAL A 3 -6.19 8.02 -1.55
N ILE A 4 -7.06 7.44 -2.39
CA ILE A 4 -8.23 6.68 -1.92
C ILE A 4 -7.79 5.23 -1.74
N ASP A 5 -7.94 4.70 -0.53
CA ASP A 5 -7.61 3.31 -0.22
C ASP A 5 -8.61 2.33 -0.84
N LEU A 6 -8.36 1.03 -0.66
CA LEU A 6 -9.23 -0.03 -1.19
C LEU A 6 -10.67 0.01 -0.62
N ASN A 7 -10.88 0.64 0.54
CA ASN A 7 -12.17 0.74 1.21
C ASN A 7 -12.91 2.05 0.89
N GLY A 8 -12.36 2.89 0.00
CA GLY A 8 -12.94 4.18 -0.35
C GLY A 8 -12.58 5.32 0.62
N CYS A 9 -11.68 5.08 1.57
CA CYS A 9 -11.25 6.08 2.55
C CYS A 9 -10.12 6.95 1.99
N PRO A 10 -10.22 8.29 2.11
CA PRO A 10 -9.14 9.18 1.73
C PRO A 10 -8.02 9.16 2.76
N ILE A 11 -6.80 8.86 2.31
CA ILE A 11 -5.58 8.87 3.11
C ILE A 11 -4.71 10.06 2.68
N GLU A 12 -4.30 10.87 3.66
CA GLU A 12 -3.32 11.92 3.46
C GLU A 12 -1.89 11.35 3.45
N VAL A 13 -1.16 11.61 2.37
CA VAL A 13 0.23 11.22 2.17
C VAL A 13 1.09 12.48 2.24
N THR A 14 1.84 12.60 3.33
CA THR A 14 2.75 13.74 3.59
C THR A 14 4.16 13.50 3.04
N ASN A 15 4.61 12.25 2.96
CA ASN A 15 5.87 11.85 2.36
C ASN A 15 5.68 10.63 1.45
N LEU A 16 5.74 10.85 0.13
CA LEU A 16 5.49 9.81 -0.88
C LEU A 16 6.55 8.70 -0.85
N ASN A 17 7.83 9.05 -0.69
CA ASN A 17 8.92 8.07 -0.68
C ASN A 17 8.83 7.14 0.54
N GLU A 18 8.54 7.70 1.71
CA GLU A 18 8.35 6.92 2.93
C GLU A 18 7.09 6.04 2.85
N ALA A 19 5.99 6.56 2.30
CA ALA A 19 4.77 5.79 2.11
C ALA A 19 5.01 4.56 1.20
N ILE A 20 5.74 4.71 0.09
CA ILE A 20 6.13 3.61 -0.80
C ILE A 20 7.02 2.60 -0.08
N ARG A 21 8.00 3.08 0.73
CA ARG A 21 8.89 2.21 1.51
C ARG A 21 8.11 1.34 2.49
N ILE A 22 7.13 1.92 3.18
CA ILE A 22 6.24 1.23 4.13
C ILE A 22 5.40 0.20 3.39
N THR A 23 4.63 0.60 2.38
CA THR A 23 3.69 -0.32 1.69
C THR A 23 4.40 -1.48 0.98
N LYS A 24 5.60 -1.25 0.44
CA LYS A 24 6.47 -2.30 -0.13
C LYS A 24 6.82 -3.41 0.87
N ARG A 25 7.02 -3.03 2.13
CA ARG A 25 7.36 -3.94 3.22
C ARG A 25 6.12 -4.66 3.73
N TYR A 26 5.05 -3.92 4.01
CA TYR A 26 3.84 -4.48 4.60
C TYR A 26 3.09 -5.45 3.69
N LYS A 27 3.16 -5.27 2.35
CA LYS A 27 2.57 -6.26 1.44
C LYS A 27 3.24 -7.64 1.51
N LYS A 28 4.43 -7.77 2.09
CA LYS A 28 5.13 -9.05 2.25
C LYS A 28 4.92 -9.69 3.62
N TYR A 29 4.31 -8.97 4.56
CA TYR A 29 4.09 -9.47 5.91
C TYR A 29 2.91 -10.43 5.95
N ARG A 30 3.12 -11.51 6.67
CA ARG A 30 2.15 -12.57 6.97
C ARG A 30 2.48 -13.15 8.33
N HIS A 31 1.48 -13.68 8.99
CA HIS A 31 1.68 -14.41 10.23
C HIS A 31 2.22 -15.80 9.90
N GLU A 32 3.02 -16.37 10.82
CA GLU A 32 3.47 -17.76 10.70
C GLU A 32 2.34 -18.75 10.97
N ASN A 33 1.37 -18.34 11.79
CA ASN A 33 0.22 -19.14 12.14
C ASN A 33 -0.84 -19.11 11.02
N GLU A 34 -1.11 -20.28 10.44
CA GLU A 34 -2.05 -20.45 9.32
C GLU A 34 -3.49 -20.05 9.63
N SER A 35 -3.90 -20.00 10.90
CA SER A 35 -5.24 -19.51 11.28
C SER A 35 -5.51 -18.06 10.84
N TYR A 36 -4.46 -17.29 10.52
CA TYR A 36 -4.57 -15.93 10.00
C TYR A 36 -4.51 -15.83 8.47
N SER A 37 -4.49 -16.97 7.74
CA SER A 37 -4.38 -17.02 6.27
C SER A 37 -5.30 -16.01 5.56
N ASP A 38 -6.57 -15.99 5.94
CA ASP A 38 -7.55 -15.16 5.25
C ASP A 38 -7.44 -13.68 5.60
N TYR A 39 -6.97 -13.37 6.81
CA TYR A 39 -6.60 -12.03 7.19
C TYR A 39 -5.36 -11.56 6.42
N ASP A 40 -4.33 -12.40 6.34
CA ASP A 40 -3.09 -12.09 5.63
C ASP A 40 -3.33 -11.85 4.14
N LYS A 41 -4.22 -12.62 3.50
CA LYS A 41 -4.64 -12.37 2.11
C LYS A 41 -5.27 -10.99 1.94
N LYS A 42 -6.17 -10.59 2.85
CA LYS A 42 -6.81 -9.26 2.83
C LYS A 42 -5.80 -8.14 3.03
N GLN A 43 -4.89 -8.29 4.01
CA GLN A 43 -3.84 -7.31 4.26
C GLN A 43 -2.88 -7.21 3.06
N ASN A 44 -2.48 -8.34 2.48
CA ASN A 44 -1.62 -8.36 1.30
C ASN A 44 -2.26 -7.62 0.12
N ALA A 45 -3.55 -7.86 -0.15
CA ALA A 45 -4.29 -7.16 -1.20
C ALA A 45 -4.33 -5.65 -0.95
N TYR A 46 -4.69 -5.24 0.28
CA TYR A 46 -4.74 -3.84 0.68
C TYR A 46 -3.39 -3.13 0.51
N TRP A 47 -2.31 -3.71 1.02
CA TRP A 47 -0.97 -3.10 0.93
C TRP A 47 -0.41 -3.10 -0.48
N THR A 48 -0.77 -4.09 -1.30
CA THR A 48 -0.38 -4.14 -2.72
C THR A 48 -1.04 -3.02 -3.51
N ASP A 49 -2.37 -2.84 -3.36
CA ASP A 49 -3.12 -1.75 -3.97
C ASP A 49 -2.53 -0.37 -3.61
N MET A 50 -2.27 -0.13 -2.32
CA MET A 50 -1.64 1.12 -1.87
C MET A 50 -0.24 1.31 -2.46
N TYR A 51 0.59 0.26 -2.51
CA TYR A 51 1.93 0.35 -3.09
C TYR A 51 1.89 0.73 -4.58
N GLU A 52 0.99 0.12 -5.34
CA GLU A 52 0.84 0.36 -6.78
C GLU A 52 0.38 1.79 -7.04
N LYS A 53 -0.69 2.25 -6.37
CA LYS A 53 -1.18 3.63 -6.48
C LYS A 53 -0.07 4.66 -6.21
N LEU A 54 0.65 4.49 -5.10
CA LEU A 54 1.74 5.40 -4.74
C LEU A 54 2.91 5.37 -5.73
N THR A 55 3.22 4.19 -6.29
CA THR A 55 4.29 4.04 -7.29
C THR A 55 3.90 4.73 -8.60
N THR A 56 2.68 4.53 -9.10
CA THR A 56 2.16 5.20 -10.30
C THR A 56 2.19 6.73 -10.15
N ILE A 57 1.81 7.24 -8.98
CA ILE A 57 1.93 8.67 -8.69
C ILE A 57 3.39 9.13 -8.81
N LYS A 58 4.33 8.40 -8.21
CA LYS A 58 5.75 8.76 -8.24
C LYS A 58 6.32 8.74 -9.65
N GLU A 59 5.95 7.75 -10.46
CA GLU A 59 6.34 7.66 -11.87
C GLU A 59 5.78 8.85 -12.67
N GLY A 60 4.51 9.21 -12.46
CA GLY A 60 3.90 10.38 -13.09
C GLY A 60 4.57 11.70 -12.72
N LEU A 61 5.12 11.83 -11.51
CA LEU A 61 5.90 12.99 -11.10
C LEU A 61 7.31 13.06 -11.72
N ASN A 62 7.91 11.92 -12.06
CA ASN A 62 9.24 11.87 -12.68
C ASN A 62 9.19 12.08 -14.20
N ASN A 63 8.02 11.86 -14.81
CA ASN A 63 7.80 11.99 -16.25
C ASN A 63 7.30 13.40 -16.66
N ASN A 64 7.17 14.33 -15.70
CA ASN A 64 6.80 15.74 -15.88
C ASN A 64 7.98 16.64 -15.48
#